data_AF-A0AAU6Q6V7-F1
#
_entry.id   AF-A0AAU6Q6V7-F1
#
_cell.length_a   1.000
_cell.length_b   1.000
_cell.length_c   1.000
_cell.angle_alpha   90.00
_cell.angle_beta   90.00
_cell.angle_gamma   90.00
#
_symmetry.space_group_name_H-M   'P 1'
#
loop_
_entity.id
_entity.type
_entity.pdbx_description
1 polymer ?
#
loop_
_entity_poly.entity_id
_entity_poly.type
_entity_poly.pdbx_seq_one_letter_code
_entity_poly.pdbx_strand_id
1 'polypeptide(L)'
;MLARLLTYEDAACLAARLGVHISDSALQQVVAPVAQTTRHLVRQHLEHQAEQPLEHAPARKKRVMVIQTDGVIVLRRTTGKNVTDPKIPRETGEAIEVKTLTIFPQEAPTARLTVAEACSADELMPLLAGSLRAANLREQDEFIGVSDGAVWIEERFKCLGVTQHVLDVYHGFCQVKFG
;
A
#
# COMPACT_ATOMS: atom_id res chain seq x y z
N MET A 1 -19.80 -17.95 8.70
CA MET A 1 -19.06 -16.96 7.89
C MET A 1 -20.05 -15.91 7.38
N LEU A 2 -20.49 -14.99 8.24
CA LEU A 2 -21.60 -14.05 7.99
C LEU A 2 -21.15 -12.59 7.75
N ALA A 3 -19.84 -12.30 7.85
CA ALA A 3 -19.29 -10.95 7.80
C ALA A 3 -19.28 -10.27 6.41
N ARG A 4 -20.04 -10.79 5.42
CA ARG A 4 -19.92 -10.41 4.01
C ARG A 4 -21.15 -9.73 3.41
N LEU A 5 -22.19 -9.44 4.19
CA LEU A 5 -23.48 -9.00 3.66
C LEU A 5 -23.87 -7.54 3.99
N LEU A 6 -23.14 -6.85 4.87
CA LEU A 6 -23.45 -5.48 5.26
C LEU A 6 -22.20 -4.62 5.26
N THR A 7 -22.30 -3.39 4.76
CA THR A 7 -21.28 -2.36 4.98
C THR A 7 -21.21 -2.02 6.48
N TYR A 8 -20.12 -1.39 6.93
CA TYR A 8 -20.02 -0.95 8.32
C TYR A 8 -21.19 -0.03 8.70
N GLU A 9 -21.56 0.89 7.80
CA GLU A 9 -22.65 1.85 8.00
C GLU A 9 -23.99 1.13 8.18
N ASP A 10 -24.26 0.11 7.36
CA ASP A 10 -25.48 -0.69 7.47
C ASP A 10 -25.51 -1.53 8.76
N ALA A 11 -24.37 -2.13 9.12
CA ALA A 11 -24.24 -2.92 10.34
C ALA A 11 -24.37 -2.05 11.61
N ALA A 12 -23.77 -0.85 11.61
CA ALA A 12 -23.86 0.11 12.71
C ALA A 12 -25.29 0.66 12.86
N CYS A 13 -25.97 0.95 11.74
CA CYS A 13 -27.38 1.37 11.74
C CYS A 13 -28.30 0.26 12.29
N LEU A 14 -28.08 -0.99 11.89
CA LEU A 14 -28.84 -2.13 12.41
C LEU A 14 -28.59 -2.35 13.91
N ALA A 15 -27.33 -2.28 14.37
CA ALA A 15 -26.98 -2.39 15.78
C ALA A 15 -27.65 -1.28 16.61
N ALA A 16 -27.63 -0.04 16.11
CA ALA A 16 -28.29 1.09 16.77
C ALA A 16 -29.82 0.89 16.90
N ARG A 17 -30.47 0.32 15.87
CA ARG A 17 -31.90 -0.04 15.91
C ARG A 17 -32.23 -1.11 16.95
N LEU A 18 -31.25 -1.93 17.32
CA LEU A 18 -31.37 -2.95 18.37
C LEU A 18 -30.94 -2.42 19.75
N GLY A 19 -30.69 -1.11 19.88
CA GLY A 19 -30.25 -0.47 21.13
C GLY A 19 -28.77 -0.64 21.45
N VAL A 20 -27.98 -1.17 20.52
CA VAL A 20 -26.53 -1.33 20.65
C VAL A 20 -25.82 -0.16 19.98
N HIS A 21 -25.26 0.74 20.78
CA HIS A 21 -24.41 1.82 20.27
C HIS A 21 -22.96 1.33 20.19
N ILE A 22 -22.46 1.17 18.96
CA ILE A 22 -21.04 0.90 18.71
C ILE A 22 -20.36 2.25 18.53
N SER A 23 -19.50 2.64 19.49
CA SER A 23 -18.63 3.79 19.30
C SER A 23 -17.47 3.45 18.38
N ASP A 24 -16.92 4.44 17.68
CA ASP A 24 -15.70 4.26 16.88
C ASP A 24 -14.53 3.73 17.72
N SER A 25 -14.46 4.12 19.00
CA SER A 25 -13.46 3.61 19.94
C SER A 25 -13.63 2.12 20.24
N ALA A 26 -14.86 1.64 20.42
CA ALA A 26 -15.15 0.23 20.65
C ALA A 26 -14.86 -0.59 19.37
N LEU A 27 -15.22 -0.06 18.21
CA LEU A 27 -14.87 -0.68 16.93
C LEU A 27 -13.36 -0.77 16.72
N GLN A 28 -12.63 0.33 16.97
CA GLN A 28 -11.17 0.34 16.84
C GLN A 28 -10.50 -0.68 17.76
N GLN A 29 -11.00 -0.87 18.98
CA GLN A 29 -10.47 -1.89 19.90
C GLN A 29 -10.62 -3.32 19.34
N VAL A 30 -11.69 -3.59 18.59
CA VAL A 30 -11.91 -4.91 17.98
C VAL A 30 -11.15 -5.06 16.66
N VAL A 31 -11.10 -4.01 15.84
CA VAL A 31 -10.52 -4.07 14.48
C VAL A 31 -9.00 -3.92 14.50
N ALA A 32 -8.44 -3.12 15.42
CA ALA A 32 -7.00 -2.85 15.42
C ALA A 32 -6.13 -4.12 15.54
N PRO A 33 -6.43 -5.09 16.43
CA PRO A 33 -5.68 -6.34 16.48
C PRO A 33 -5.76 -7.13 15.17
N VAL A 34 -6.95 -7.25 14.58
CA VAL A 34 -7.16 -7.96 13.31
C VAL A 34 -6.42 -7.28 12.17
N ALA A 35 -6.48 -5.95 12.09
CA ALA A 35 -5.76 -5.18 11.09
C ALA A 35 -4.24 -5.34 11.24
N GLN A 36 -3.73 -5.30 12.48
CA GLN A 36 -2.31 -5.51 12.76
C GLN A 36 -1.84 -6.91 12.38
N THR A 37 -2.59 -7.95 12.77
CA THR A 37 -2.29 -9.34 12.40
C THR A 37 -2.36 -9.53 10.89
N THR A 38 -3.39 -8.98 10.24
CA THR A 38 -3.55 -9.08 8.78
C THR A 38 -2.39 -8.42 8.05
N ARG A 39 -2.00 -7.20 8.48
CA ARG A 39 -0.83 -6.51 7.92
C ARG A 39 0.44 -7.34 8.06
N HIS A 40 0.69 -7.90 9.25
CA HIS A 40 1.86 -8.74 9.48
C HIS A 40 1.88 -9.98 8.57
N LEU A 41 0.75 -10.68 8.46
CA LEU A 41 0.62 -11.86 7.61
C LEU A 41 0.78 -11.54 6.12
N VAL A 42 0.17 -10.44 5.65
CA VAL A 42 0.34 -9.98 4.26
C VAL A 42 1.80 -9.66 3.99
N ARG A 43 2.45 -8.93 4.90
CA ARG A 43 3.87 -8.60 4.76
C ARG A 43 4.75 -9.85 4.68
N GLN A 44 4.60 -10.77 5.63
CA GLN A 44 5.33 -12.04 5.62
C GLN A 44 5.09 -12.83 4.34
N HIS A 45 3.84 -12.86 3.86
CA HIS A 45 3.50 -13.52 2.61
C HIS A 45 4.21 -12.87 1.42
N LEU A 46 4.19 -11.54 1.31
CA LEU A 46 4.86 -10.83 0.21
C LEU A 46 6.39 -10.98 0.28
N GLU A 47 6.98 -10.91 1.46
CA GLU A 47 8.40 -11.17 1.67
C GLU A 47 8.78 -12.59 1.22
N HIS A 48 7.99 -13.61 1.60
CA HIS A 48 8.20 -14.97 1.14
C HIS A 48 8.01 -15.15 -0.37
N GLN A 49 7.00 -14.48 -0.95
CA GLN A 49 6.77 -14.47 -2.39
C GLN A 49 7.97 -13.86 -3.11
N ALA A 50 8.57 -12.77 -2.60
CA ALA A 50 9.68 -12.08 -3.24
C ALA A 50 10.90 -12.98 -3.55
N GLU A 51 11.07 -14.07 -2.79
CA GLU A 51 12.14 -15.06 -2.96
C GLU A 51 11.83 -16.13 -4.01
N GLN A 52 10.57 -16.28 -4.43
CA GLN A 52 10.17 -17.30 -5.40
C GLN A 52 10.63 -16.90 -6.81
N PRO A 53 10.93 -17.84 -7.71
CA PRO A 53 11.13 -17.50 -9.12
C PRO A 53 9.84 -16.96 -9.75
N LEU A 54 9.95 -16.18 -10.82
CA LEU A 54 8.78 -15.83 -11.64
C LEU A 54 8.28 -17.07 -12.38
N GLU A 55 6.98 -17.11 -12.67
CA GLU A 55 6.43 -18.21 -13.46
C GLU A 55 6.96 -18.14 -14.90
N HIS A 56 7.65 -19.20 -15.32
CA HIS A 56 8.00 -19.42 -16.72
C HIS A 56 6.81 -20.06 -17.45
N ALA A 57 6.02 -19.25 -18.16
CA ALA A 57 4.85 -19.74 -18.89
C ALA A 57 5.17 -19.82 -20.40
N PRO A 58 5.43 -21.02 -20.96
CA PRO A 58 5.65 -21.15 -22.40
C PRO A 58 4.38 -20.78 -23.19
N ALA A 59 4.56 -20.08 -24.31
CA ALA A 59 3.55 -19.81 -25.34
C ALA A 59 2.34 -18.91 -25.00
N ARG A 60 2.37 -18.13 -23.90
CA ARG A 60 1.34 -17.09 -23.65
C ARG A 60 1.71 -15.75 -24.29
N LYS A 61 0.71 -15.04 -24.85
CA LYS A 61 0.83 -13.67 -25.37
C LYS A 61 1.46 -12.78 -24.31
N LYS A 62 2.48 -12.01 -24.72
CA LYS A 62 3.09 -10.95 -23.91
C LYS A 62 2.03 -9.93 -23.50
N ARG A 63 2.02 -9.54 -22.23
CA ARG A 63 1.18 -8.47 -21.70
C ARG A 63 2.04 -7.40 -21.06
N VAL A 64 1.50 -6.20 -20.98
CA VAL A 64 2.10 -5.09 -20.26
C VAL A 64 1.50 -5.04 -18.86
N MET A 65 2.37 -5.07 -17.87
CA MET A 65 2.06 -4.90 -16.46
C MET A 65 2.49 -3.50 -16.05
N VAL A 66 1.57 -2.79 -15.39
CA VAL A 66 1.81 -1.45 -14.87
C VAL A 66 2.04 -1.54 -13.37
N ILE A 67 3.06 -0.86 -12.89
CA ILE A 67 3.36 -0.64 -11.48
C ILE A 67 3.24 0.85 -11.23
N GLN A 68 2.28 1.25 -10.40
CA GLN A 68 2.16 2.62 -9.93
C GLN A 68 2.60 2.71 -8.47
N THR A 69 3.53 3.61 -8.20
CA THR A 69 4.01 3.89 -6.84
C THR A 69 3.71 5.34 -6.48
N ASP A 70 3.11 5.54 -5.30
CA ASP A 70 2.81 6.85 -4.74
C ASP A 70 3.12 6.89 -3.24
N GLY A 71 3.33 8.08 -2.68
CA GLY A 71 3.62 8.29 -1.27
C GLY A 71 2.73 9.36 -0.65
N VAL A 72 2.17 9.07 0.52
CA VAL A 72 1.44 10.05 1.32
C VAL A 72 2.07 10.19 2.69
N ILE A 73 2.33 11.43 3.11
CA ILE A 73 2.81 11.72 4.46
C ILE A 73 1.60 11.79 5.39
N VAL A 74 1.61 10.97 6.44
CA VAL A 74 0.59 10.98 7.50
C VAL A 74 1.23 11.24 8.85
N LEU A 75 0.52 11.96 9.72
CA LEU A 75 0.98 12.18 11.09
C LEU A 75 0.65 10.96 11.94
N ARG A 76 1.67 10.32 12.50
CA ARG A 76 1.49 9.29 13.51
C ARG A 76 0.93 9.94 14.77
N ARG A 77 -0.26 9.52 15.21
CA ARG A 77 -0.74 9.87 16.55
C ARG A 77 0.12 9.14 17.56
N THR A 78 1.11 9.81 18.14
CA THR A 78 1.70 9.38 19.41
C THR A 78 0.62 9.55 20.47
N THR A 79 -0.09 8.47 20.80
CA THR A 79 -0.95 8.47 21.98
C THR A 79 -0.08 8.63 23.21
N GLY A 80 -0.08 9.84 23.80
CA GLY A 80 0.71 10.10 24.99
C GLY A 80 0.14 11.24 25.83
N LYS A 81 -0.61 10.89 26.87
CA LYS A 81 -0.72 11.69 28.11
C LYS A 81 0.65 11.90 28.80
N ASN A 82 1.75 11.39 28.25
CA ASN A 82 3.07 11.23 28.87
C ASN A 82 4.23 11.83 28.04
N VAL A 83 4.02 12.90 27.27
CA VAL A 83 5.15 13.71 26.76
C VAL A 83 5.54 14.71 27.85
N THR A 84 6.62 14.45 28.58
CA THR A 84 7.13 15.28 29.69
C THR A 84 8.26 16.22 29.27
N ASP A 85 8.69 16.21 28.01
CA ASP A 85 9.70 17.14 27.50
C ASP A 85 9.05 18.49 27.13
N PRO A 86 9.40 19.60 27.82
CA PRO A 86 8.83 20.93 27.57
C PRO A 86 9.23 21.53 26.22
N LYS A 87 10.17 20.93 25.47
CA LYS A 87 10.60 21.40 24.14
C LYS A 87 9.84 20.78 22.98
N ILE A 88 9.00 19.76 23.24
CA ILE A 88 8.22 19.06 22.22
C ILE A 88 6.78 19.61 22.26
N PRO A 89 6.31 20.33 21.21
CA PRO A 89 4.92 20.77 21.14
C PRO A 89 3.97 19.59 21.34
N ARG A 90 2.89 19.78 22.12
CA ARG A 90 1.95 18.71 22.55
C ARG A 90 1.19 17.98 21.42
N GLU A 91 1.49 18.27 20.16
CA GLU A 91 0.93 17.61 18.97
C GLU A 91 1.98 17.40 17.86
N THR A 92 3.26 17.14 18.17
CA THR A 92 4.19 16.66 17.13
C THR A 92 3.99 15.17 16.93
N GLY A 93 2.98 14.81 16.14
CA GLY A 93 2.94 13.48 15.54
C GLY A 93 4.18 13.29 14.66
N GLU A 94 4.91 12.20 14.84
CA GLU A 94 5.99 11.82 13.93
C GLU A 94 5.39 11.67 12.53
N ALA A 95 5.87 12.44 11.55
CA ALA A 95 5.44 12.29 10.17
C ALA A 95 6.01 10.99 9.63
N ILE A 96 5.13 10.09 9.18
CA ILE A 96 5.52 8.85 8.51
C ILE A 96 5.04 8.90 7.07
N GLU A 97 5.89 8.46 6.15
CA GLU A 97 5.48 8.27 4.77
C GLU A 97 4.87 6.87 4.61
N VAL A 98 3.68 6.81 4.05
CA VAL A 98 3.03 5.56 3.62
C VAL A 98 3.19 5.47 2.12
N LYS A 99 3.90 4.43 1.65
CA LYS A 99 4.02 4.14 0.23
C LYS A 99 2.91 3.20 -0.22
N THR A 100 2.31 3.53 -1.35
CA THR A 100 1.31 2.72 -2.03
C THR A 100 1.90 2.15 -3.30
N LEU A 101 1.73 0.85 -3.49
CA LEU A 101 2.09 0.10 -4.68
C LEU A 101 0.81 -0.45 -5.29
N THR A 102 0.56 -0.13 -6.55
CA THR A 102 -0.59 -0.65 -7.31
C THR A 102 -0.11 -1.33 -8.58
N ILE A 103 -0.49 -2.60 -8.76
CA ILE A 103 -0.03 -3.44 -9.86
C ILE A 103 -1.24 -3.96 -10.64
N PHE A 104 -1.24 -3.80 -11.96
CA PHE A 104 -2.34 -4.26 -12.82
C PHE A 104 -1.88 -4.50 -14.26
N PRO A 105 -2.58 -5.37 -15.01
CA PRO A 105 -2.40 -5.47 -16.46
C PRO A 105 -2.94 -4.21 -17.16
N GLN A 106 -2.22 -3.67 -18.13
CA GLN A 106 -2.65 -2.49 -18.90
C GLN A 106 -4.02 -2.70 -19.56
N GLU A 107 -4.28 -3.91 -20.08
CA GLU A 107 -5.55 -4.26 -20.72
C GLU A 107 -6.72 -4.43 -19.72
N ALA A 108 -6.45 -4.50 -18.40
CA ALA A 108 -7.43 -4.74 -17.35
C ALA A 108 -7.14 -3.95 -16.04
N PRO A 109 -7.23 -2.60 -16.06
CA PRO A 109 -6.85 -1.76 -14.92
C PRO A 109 -7.75 -1.88 -13.68
N THR A 110 -8.91 -2.54 -13.80
CA THR A 110 -9.78 -2.87 -12.66
C THR A 110 -9.29 -4.11 -11.91
N ALA A 111 -8.53 -4.99 -12.56
CA ALA A 111 -7.90 -6.16 -11.95
C ALA A 111 -6.58 -5.75 -11.27
N ARG A 112 -6.67 -4.84 -10.30
CA ARG A 112 -5.53 -4.26 -9.60
C ARG A 112 -5.30 -4.90 -8.24
N LEU A 113 -4.04 -5.07 -7.89
CA LEU A 113 -3.58 -5.38 -6.55
C LEU A 113 -2.96 -4.11 -5.97
N THR A 114 -3.39 -3.70 -4.78
CA THR A 114 -2.86 -2.53 -4.09
C THR A 114 -2.37 -2.91 -2.71
N VAL A 115 -1.14 -2.49 -2.40
CA VAL A 115 -0.52 -2.63 -1.07
C VAL A 115 -0.11 -1.24 -0.62
N ALA A 116 -0.46 -0.87 0.61
CA ALA A 116 -0.04 0.39 1.21
C ALA A 116 0.64 0.09 2.56
N GLU A 117 1.87 0.54 2.73
CA GLU A 117 2.69 0.23 3.89
C GLU A 117 3.51 1.46 4.28
N ALA A 118 3.59 1.74 5.59
CA ALA A 118 4.62 2.63 6.11
C ALA A 118 5.93 1.84 6.17
N CYS A 119 6.87 2.16 5.29
CA CYS A 119 8.14 1.46 5.18
C CYS A 119 9.26 2.39 4.70
N SER A 120 10.50 2.04 5.04
CA SER A 120 11.69 2.66 4.46
C SER A 120 11.89 2.28 2.99
N ALA A 121 12.80 2.98 2.32
CA ALA A 121 13.17 2.68 0.93
C ALA A 121 13.74 1.25 0.75
N ASP A 122 14.43 0.73 1.76
CA ASP A 122 15.02 -0.62 1.71
C ASP A 122 13.98 -1.71 1.95
N GLU A 123 12.98 -1.43 2.79
CA GLU A 123 11.86 -2.35 3.03
C GLU A 123 10.87 -2.40 1.86
N LEU A 124 10.88 -1.41 0.96
CA LEU A 124 9.96 -1.39 -0.19
C LEU A 124 10.26 -2.51 -1.19
N MET A 125 11.53 -2.88 -1.37
CA MET A 125 11.92 -3.82 -2.44
C MET A 125 11.32 -5.23 -2.28
N PRO A 126 11.41 -5.88 -1.11
CA PRO A 126 10.73 -7.15 -0.88
C PRO A 126 9.22 -7.05 -1.09
N LEU A 127 8.60 -5.95 -0.63
CA LEU A 127 7.15 -5.74 -0.79
C LEU A 127 6.76 -5.61 -2.27
N LEU A 128 7.54 -4.86 -3.05
CA LEU A 128 7.32 -4.67 -4.48
C LEU A 128 7.52 -5.98 -5.25
N ALA A 129 8.63 -6.68 -5.02
CA ALA A 129 8.94 -7.95 -5.66
C ALA A 129 7.91 -9.05 -5.32
N GLY A 130 7.45 -9.10 -4.07
CA GLY A 130 6.38 -10.00 -3.62
C GLY A 130 5.03 -9.66 -4.24
N SER A 131 4.68 -8.38 -4.28
CA SER A 131 3.41 -7.91 -4.86
C SER A 131 3.31 -8.21 -6.34
N LEU A 132 4.43 -8.12 -7.06
CA LEU A 132 4.51 -8.51 -8.46
C LEU A 132 4.16 -9.99 -8.68
N ARG A 133 4.67 -10.88 -7.84
CA ARG A 133 4.33 -12.32 -7.90
C ARG A 133 2.90 -12.59 -7.48
N ALA A 134 2.40 -11.89 -6.46
CA ALA A 134 0.99 -11.95 -6.07
C ALA A 134 0.05 -11.46 -7.20
N ALA A 135 0.52 -10.55 -8.05
CA ALA A 135 -0.17 -10.13 -9.27
C ALA A 135 0.00 -11.12 -10.46
N ASN A 136 0.55 -12.31 -10.19
CA ASN A 136 0.83 -13.38 -11.14
C ASN A 136 1.76 -12.96 -12.28
N LEU A 137 2.76 -12.13 -11.98
CA LEU A 137 3.73 -11.68 -12.96
C LEU A 137 4.54 -12.83 -13.58
N ARG A 138 4.85 -12.70 -14.87
CA ARG A 138 5.59 -13.71 -15.64
C ARG A 138 6.87 -13.12 -16.22
N GLU A 139 7.84 -13.98 -16.49
CA GLU A 139 9.15 -13.57 -17.03
C GLU A 139 9.06 -12.82 -18.36
N GLN A 140 8.11 -13.19 -19.22
CA GLN A 140 7.94 -12.56 -20.52
C GLN A 140 7.14 -11.24 -20.50
N ASP A 141 6.56 -10.87 -19.35
CA ASP A 141 5.73 -9.67 -19.27
C ASP A 141 6.59 -8.41 -19.45
N GLU A 142 5.99 -7.37 -20.02
CA GLU A 142 6.60 -6.04 -20.14
C GLU A 142 6.21 -5.19 -18.93
N PHE A 143 7.09 -4.30 -18.49
CA PHE A 143 6.90 -3.53 -17.27
C PHE A 143 6.94 -2.04 -17.53
N ILE A 144 5.85 -1.38 -17.14
CA ILE A 144 5.79 0.08 -17.10
C ILE A 144 5.70 0.51 -15.64
N GLY A 145 6.69 1.28 -15.19
CA GLY A 145 6.68 1.93 -13.90
C GLY A 145 6.06 3.32 -14.02
N VAL A 146 5.26 3.72 -13.04
CA VAL A 146 4.67 5.05 -12.91
C VAL A 146 4.96 5.55 -11.49
N SER A 147 5.63 6.69 -11.34
CA SER A 147 5.89 7.29 -10.02
C SER A 147 6.10 8.81 -10.11
N ASP A 148 6.15 9.44 -8.94
CA ASP A 148 6.44 10.87 -8.73
C ASP A 148 7.87 11.32 -9.12
N GLY A 149 8.74 10.40 -9.56
CA GLY A 149 10.12 10.70 -9.94
C GLY A 149 11.11 10.70 -8.78
N ALA A 150 10.76 10.15 -7.61
CA ALA A 150 11.76 9.94 -6.56
C ALA A 150 12.86 8.98 -7.05
N VAL A 151 14.11 9.45 -7.07
CA VAL A 151 15.28 8.75 -7.65
C VAL A 151 15.41 7.30 -7.16
N TRP A 152 15.21 7.09 -5.86
CA TRP A 152 15.33 5.75 -5.26
C TRP A 152 14.27 4.78 -5.77
N ILE A 153 13.07 5.25 -6.16
CA ILE A 153 12.03 4.43 -6.79
C ILE A 153 12.45 4.05 -8.22
N GLU A 154 13.07 4.97 -8.96
CA GLU A 154 13.57 4.69 -10.32
C GLU A 154 14.67 3.62 -10.30
N GLU A 155 15.58 3.69 -9.33
CA GLU A 155 16.61 2.66 -9.11
C GLU A 155 15.97 1.30 -8.83
N ARG A 156 14.94 1.26 -7.99
CA ARG A 156 14.18 0.04 -7.69
C ARG A 156 13.47 -0.52 -8.93
N PHE A 157 12.88 0.34 -9.75
CA PHE A 157 12.28 -0.05 -11.03
C PHE A 157 13.30 -0.66 -11.99
N LYS A 158 14.50 -0.08 -12.11
CA LYS A 158 15.58 -0.64 -12.93
C LYS A 158 15.98 -2.04 -12.46
N CYS A 159 16.11 -2.26 -11.15
CA CYS A 159 16.41 -3.58 -10.59
C CYS A 159 15.37 -4.65 -10.93
N LEU A 160 14.12 -4.25 -11.17
CA LEU A 160 13.01 -5.17 -11.48
C LEU A 160 12.81 -5.38 -12.98
N GLY A 161 13.63 -4.77 -13.83
CA GLY A 161 13.48 -4.89 -15.27
C GLY A 161 12.34 -4.03 -15.83
N VAL A 162 11.97 -2.94 -15.15
CA VAL A 162 11.05 -1.94 -15.71
C VAL A 162 11.61 -1.40 -17.03
N THR A 163 10.90 -1.63 -18.12
CA THR A 163 11.35 -1.29 -19.47
C THR A 163 11.04 0.16 -19.83
N GLN A 164 10.02 0.74 -19.21
CA GLN A 164 9.64 2.13 -19.39
C GLN A 164 9.21 2.71 -18.04
N HIS A 165 9.75 3.88 -17.70
CA HIS A 165 9.32 4.64 -16.53
C HIS A 165 8.63 5.93 -16.99
N VAL A 166 7.42 6.15 -16.48
CA VAL A 166 6.59 7.31 -16.77
C VAL A 166 6.49 8.14 -15.50
N LEU A 167 6.85 9.42 -15.59
CA LEU A 167 6.64 10.35 -14.50
C LEU A 167 5.15 10.68 -14.38
N ASP A 168 4.62 10.53 -13.17
CA ASP A 168 3.28 10.99 -12.84
C ASP A 168 3.26 12.51 -12.74
N VAL A 169 2.93 13.15 -13.86
CA VAL A 169 2.91 14.62 -13.99
C VAL A 169 1.87 15.29 -13.10
N TYR A 170 0.86 14.58 -12.57
CA TYR A 170 -0.08 15.17 -11.61
C TYR A 170 0.63 15.60 -10.32
N HIS A 171 1.62 14.83 -9.87
CA HIS A 171 2.48 15.20 -8.74
C HIS A 171 3.45 16.33 -9.11
N GLY A 172 3.96 16.35 -10.35
CA GLY A 172 4.82 17.41 -10.86
C GLY A 172 4.18 18.80 -10.88
N PHE A 173 2.86 18.89 -11.07
CA PHE A 173 2.12 20.16 -10.99
C PHE A 173 1.72 20.56 -9.56
N CYS A 174 1.48 19.59 -8.66
CA CYS A 174 1.08 19.87 -7.28
C CYS A 174 2.26 20.22 -6.35
N GLN A 175 3.49 19.80 -6.66
CA GLN A 175 4.69 20.20 -5.88
C GLN A 175 5.14 21.65 -6.15
N VAL A 176 4.62 22.30 -7.19
CA VAL A 176 4.86 23.73 -7.45
C VAL A 176 3.85 24.56 -6.64
N LYS A 177 4.03 24.59 -5.32
CA LYS A 177 3.63 25.67 -4.39
C LYS A 177 3.77 25.17 -2.96
N PHE A 178 4.90 25.46 -2.33
CA PHE A 178 5.00 26.21 -1.07
C PHE A 178 6.47 26.69 -1.01
N GLY A 179 6.65 28.00 -1.17
CA GLY A 179 7.93 28.68 -0.97
C GLY A 179 8.18 29.01 0.49
#